data_AF-A0A945Y3F6-F1
#
_entry.id   AF-A0A945Y3F6-F1
#
_cell.length_a   1.000
_cell.length_b   1.000
_cell.length_c   1.000
_cell.angle_alpha   90.00
_cell.angle_beta   90.00
_cell.angle_gamma   90.00
#
_symmetry.space_group_name_H-M   'P 1'
#
loop_
_entity.id
_entity.type
_entity.pdbx_description
1 polymer ?
#
loop_
_entity_poly.entity_id
_entity_poly.type
_entity_poly.pdbx_seq_one_letter_code
_entity_poly.pdbx_strand_id
1 'polypeptide(L)'
;MDLVSVDSFIQNQDFLKETTSQLEKDFLMVGVNFDIEKPVESYKDLFSFTFNLINSLNERDPKRLLNLLYRIDLDEGKVKVEMNKTELSFTEMLSEMIVKRELYKVIIRKKIS
;
A
#
# COMPACT_ATOMS: atom_id res chain seq x y z
N MET A 1 0.40 -17.31 -2.20
CA MET A 1 -0.99 -16.86 -2.40
C MET A 1 -0.98 -16.16 -3.74
N ASP A 2 -1.48 -16.84 -4.78
CA ASP A 2 -1.36 -16.37 -6.17
C ASP A 2 -2.10 -15.06 -6.38
N LEU A 3 -1.47 -14.11 -7.06
CA LEU A 3 -2.03 -12.79 -7.40
C LEU A 3 -3.42 -12.90 -8.06
N VAL A 4 -3.67 -13.97 -8.82
CA VAL A 4 -4.96 -14.26 -9.47
C VAL A 4 -6.10 -14.48 -8.47
N SER A 5 -5.82 -15.12 -7.32
CA SER A 5 -6.81 -15.36 -6.26
C SER A 5 -7.10 -14.11 -5.45
N VAL A 6 -6.15 -13.18 -5.42
CA VAL A 6 -6.27 -11.87 -4.78
C VAL A 6 -7.09 -10.94 -5.67
N ASP A 7 -6.87 -10.93 -6.99
CA ASP A 7 -7.63 -10.10 -7.95
C ASP A 7 -9.13 -10.38 -7.93
N SER A 8 -9.55 -11.64 -7.90
CA SER A 8 -10.98 -12.01 -7.90
C SER A 8 -11.70 -11.68 -6.57
N PHE A 9 -10.97 -11.62 -5.45
CA PHE A 9 -11.52 -11.16 -4.16
C PHE A 9 -11.54 -9.62 -4.05
N ILE A 10 -10.59 -8.94 -4.70
CA ILE A 10 -10.44 -7.48 -4.72
C ILE A 10 -11.36 -6.79 -5.73
N GLN A 11 -11.78 -7.49 -6.80
CA GLN A 11 -12.71 -6.98 -7.82
C GLN A 11 -14.09 -6.57 -7.29
N ASN A 12 -14.38 -6.81 -6.01
CA ASN A 12 -15.46 -6.08 -5.35
C ASN A 12 -15.05 -4.61 -5.25
N GLN A 13 -15.55 -3.77 -6.17
CA GLN A 13 -15.19 -2.36 -6.34
C GLN A 13 -15.15 -1.56 -5.03
N ASP A 14 -15.91 -1.99 -4.02
CA ASP A 14 -15.89 -1.42 -2.68
C ASP A 14 -14.54 -1.58 -1.97
N PHE A 15 -13.87 -2.74 -2.07
CA PHE A 15 -12.56 -2.95 -1.45
C PHE A 15 -11.49 -2.06 -2.07
N LEU A 16 -11.46 -1.95 -3.40
CA LEU A 16 -10.53 -1.07 -4.11
C LEU A 16 -10.74 0.41 -3.73
N LYS A 17 -12.01 0.85 -3.74
CA LYS A 17 -12.37 2.23 -3.40
C LYS A 17 -12.01 2.58 -1.95
N GLU A 18 -12.31 1.69 -1.01
CA GLU A 18 -11.98 1.89 0.41
C GLU A 18 -10.48 1.82 0.66
N THR A 19 -9.76 0.91 0.00
CA THR A 19 -8.29 0.82 0.12
C THR A 19 -7.63 2.08 -0.43
N THR A 20 -8.10 2.58 -1.58
CA THR A 20 -7.64 3.85 -2.15
C THR A 20 -7.88 5.00 -1.18
N SER A 21 -9.07 5.07 -0.57
CA SER A 21 -9.42 6.11 0.40
C SER A 21 -8.58 6.05 1.68
N GLN A 22 -8.13 4.85 2.07
CA GLN A 22 -7.24 4.67 3.22
C GLN A 22 -5.81 5.13 2.91
N LEU A 23 -5.28 4.76 1.75
CA LEU A 23 -3.97 5.22 1.27
C LEU A 23 -3.93 6.75 1.17
N GLU A 24 -4.97 7.37 0.60
CA GLU A 24 -5.10 8.83 0.56
C GLU A 24 -4.96 9.49 1.93
N LYS A 25 -5.63 8.95 2.95
CA LYS A 25 -5.55 9.48 4.31
C LYS A 25 -4.16 9.32 4.91
N ASP A 26 -3.58 8.12 4.80
CA ASP A 26 -2.30 7.81 5.44
C ASP A 26 -1.14 8.59 4.79
N PHE A 27 -1.15 8.75 3.47
CA PHE A 27 -0.19 9.60 2.75
C PHE A 27 -0.38 11.09 3.08
N LEU A 28 -1.63 11.57 3.17
CA LEU A 28 -1.89 12.96 3.52
C LEU A 28 -1.42 13.31 4.94
N MET A 29 -1.48 12.36 5.88
CA MET A 29 -0.95 12.54 7.25
C MET A 29 0.57 12.78 7.31
N VAL A 30 1.31 12.43 6.25
CA VAL A 30 2.73 12.74 6.10
C VAL A 30 2.98 13.87 5.08
N GLY A 31 1.92 14.58 4.67
CA GLY A 31 1.99 15.70 3.75
C GLY A 31 2.32 15.28 2.31
N VAL A 32 1.87 14.09 1.89
CA VAL A 32 1.98 13.60 0.51
C VAL A 32 0.59 13.43 -0.05
N ASN A 33 0.31 14.06 -1.20
CA ASN A 33 -0.96 13.86 -1.88
C ASN A 33 -0.91 12.54 -2.65
N PHE A 34 -1.95 11.72 -2.48
CA PHE A 34 -2.14 10.47 -3.23
C PHE A 34 -3.19 10.72 -4.32
N ASP A 35 -2.84 11.51 -5.32
CA ASP A 35 -3.76 11.98 -6.36
C ASP A 35 -3.90 10.97 -7.51
N ILE A 36 -4.33 9.74 -7.18
CA ILE A 36 -4.60 8.70 -8.19
C ILE A 36 -5.89 9.02 -8.96
N GLU A 37 -5.90 8.76 -10.27
CA GLU A 37 -7.11 8.89 -11.09
C GLU A 37 -8.19 7.88 -10.64
N LYS A 38 -9.45 8.34 -10.60
CA LYS A 38 -10.60 7.56 -10.13
C LYS A 38 -11.61 7.36 -11.27
N PRO A 39 -12.28 6.20 -11.35
CA PRO A 39 -12.18 5.06 -10.43
C PRO A 39 -10.89 4.26 -10.63
N VAL A 40 -10.33 3.74 -9.54
CA VAL A 40 -9.20 2.80 -9.62
C VAL A 40 -9.73 1.44 -10.06
N GLU A 41 -9.30 0.97 -11.22
CA GLU A 41 -9.88 -0.21 -11.87
C GLU A 41 -9.26 -1.52 -11.37
N SER A 42 -8.00 -1.49 -10.92
CA SER A 42 -7.30 -2.71 -10.48
C SER A 42 -6.35 -2.48 -9.31
N TYR A 43 -6.00 -3.59 -8.63
CA TYR A 43 -4.93 -3.59 -7.63
C TYR A 43 -3.60 -3.18 -8.24
N LYS A 44 -3.34 -3.55 -9.49
CA LYS A 44 -2.11 -3.23 -10.22
C LYS A 44 -1.95 -1.71 -10.39
N ASP A 45 -3.02 -0.99 -10.66
CA ASP A 45 -2.97 0.48 -10.81
C ASP A 45 -2.64 1.13 -9.46
N LEU A 46 -3.27 0.67 -8.39
CA LEU A 46 -3.01 1.14 -7.03
C LEU A 46 -1.57 0.85 -6.59
N PHE A 47 -1.07 -0.34 -6.89
CA PHE A 47 0.32 -0.73 -6.65
C PHE A 47 1.29 0.14 -7.45
N SER A 48 1.05 0.33 -8.75
CA SER A 48 1.94 1.09 -9.63
C SER A 48 2.03 2.55 -9.20
N PHE A 49 0.90 3.15 -8.82
CA PHE A 49 0.87 4.50 -8.30
C PHE A 49 1.60 4.63 -6.96
N THR A 50 1.35 3.69 -6.04
CA THR A 50 2.05 3.61 -4.75
C THR A 50 3.56 3.48 -4.97
N PHE A 51 3.98 2.60 -5.88
CA PHE A 51 5.38 2.40 -6.22
C PHE A 51 6.07 3.68 -6.67
N ASN A 52 5.44 4.45 -7.58
CA ASN A 52 6.01 5.71 -8.05
C ASN A 52 6.19 6.72 -6.90
N LEU A 53 5.22 6.80 -5.99
CA LEU A 53 5.31 7.68 -4.82
C LEU A 53 6.39 7.23 -3.85
N ILE A 54 6.45 5.93 -3.53
CA ILE A 54 7.46 5.38 -2.62
C ILE A 54 8.85 5.50 -3.20
N ASN A 55 9.02 5.28 -4.51
CA ASN A 55 10.31 5.48 -5.17
C ASN A 55 10.76 6.94 -5.03
N SER A 56 9.85 7.89 -5.32
CA SER A 56 10.15 9.32 -5.18
C SER A 56 10.46 9.72 -3.73
N LEU A 57 9.73 9.19 -2.76
CA LEU A 57 9.98 9.45 -1.34
C LEU A 57 11.30 8.85 -0.87
N ASN A 58 11.63 7.64 -1.29
CA ASN A 58 12.88 6.98 -0.94
C ASN A 58 14.09 7.77 -1.44
N GLU A 59 14.00 8.34 -2.66
CA GLU A 59 15.06 9.15 -3.25
C GLU A 59 15.17 10.55 -2.65
N ARG A 60 14.04 11.19 -2.32
CA ARG A 60 14.00 12.63 -1.99
C ARG A 60 13.84 12.93 -0.50
N ASP A 61 13.07 12.13 0.23
CA ASP A 61 12.73 12.35 1.64
C ASP A 61 12.54 11.00 2.39
N PRO A 62 13.63 10.24 2.62
CA PRO A 62 13.56 8.93 3.27
C PRO A 62 13.02 9.01 4.71
N LYS A 63 13.17 10.17 5.38
CA LYS A 63 12.59 10.40 6.71
C LYS A 63 11.07 10.42 6.64
N ARG A 64 10.48 11.03 5.61
CA ARG A 64 9.03 11.03 5.41
C ARG A 64 8.51 9.64 5.04
N LEU A 65 9.27 8.87 4.26
CA LEU A 65 8.95 7.46 4.02
C LEU A 65 8.90 6.67 5.34
N LEU A 66 9.91 6.82 6.20
CA LEU A 66 9.92 6.16 7.51
C LEU A 66 8.71 6.57 8.39
N ASN A 67 8.33 7.85 8.38
CA ASN A 67 7.14 8.32 9.09
C ASN A 67 5.84 7.69 8.57
N LEU A 68 5.72 7.50 7.25
CA LEU A 68 4.58 6.81 6.64
C LEU A 68 4.51 5.37 7.14
N LEU A 69 5.64 4.65 7.05
CA LEU A 69 5.75 3.25 7.46
C LEU A 69 5.31 3.03 8.92
N TYR A 70 5.74 3.88 9.86
CA TYR A 70 5.29 3.80 11.25
C TYR A 70 3.79 4.01 11.43
N ARG A 71 3.18 4.95 10.68
CA ARG A 71 1.74 5.26 10.80
C ARG A 71 0.85 4.11 10.36
N ILE A 72 1.28 3.37 9.35
CA ILE A 72 0.52 2.23 8.81
C ILE A 72 0.89 0.90 9.48
N ASP A 73 1.68 0.94 10.55
CA ASP A 73 2.13 -0.22 11.32
C ASP A 73 3.03 -1.17 10.50
N LEU A 74 3.96 -0.58 9.73
CA LEU A 74 5.06 -1.24 9.03
C LEU A 74 6.41 -0.79 9.60
N ASP A 75 6.73 -1.18 10.83
CA ASP A 75 8.04 -0.87 11.42
C ASP A 75 9.22 -1.54 10.69
N GLU A 76 10.44 -1.10 11.03
CA GLU A 76 11.68 -1.66 10.46
C GLU A 76 11.81 -3.18 10.66
N GLY A 77 11.28 -3.73 11.75
CA GLY A 77 11.35 -5.16 12.02
C GLY A 77 10.58 -5.95 10.97
N LYS A 78 9.35 -5.53 10.68
CA LYS A 78 8.51 -6.13 9.63
C LYS A 78 9.15 -5.99 8.25
N VAL A 79 9.72 -4.82 7.95
CA VAL A 79 10.41 -4.56 6.68
C VAL A 79 11.63 -5.47 6.52
N LYS A 80 12.48 -5.59 7.55
CA LYS A 80 13.67 -6.47 7.53
C LYS A 80 13.30 -7.94 7.37
N VAL A 81 12.22 -8.38 8.03
CA VAL A 81 11.74 -9.75 7.93
C VAL A 81 11.31 -10.08 6.50
N GLU A 82 10.59 -9.20 5.81
CA GLU A 82 10.20 -9.44 4.42
C GLU A 82 11.36 -9.27 3.43
N MET A 83 12.27 -8.34 3.67
CA MET A 83 13.46 -8.15 2.84
C MET A 83 14.34 -9.41 2.78
N ASN A 84 14.38 -10.19 3.86
CA ASN A 84 15.14 -11.44 3.92
C ASN A 84 14.45 -12.62 3.21
N LYS A 85 13.19 -12.47 2.78
CA LYS A 85 12.38 -13.55 2.18
C LYS A 85 12.03 -13.31 0.72
N THR A 86 12.09 -12.06 0.27
CA THR A 86 11.65 -11.66 -1.07
C THR A 86 12.82 -11.48 -2.03
N GLU A 87 12.57 -11.69 -3.31
CA GLU A 87 13.49 -11.34 -4.41
C GLU A 87 13.18 -9.95 -5.00
N LEU A 88 12.11 -9.30 -4.53
CA LEU A 88 11.72 -7.96 -4.96
C LEU A 88 12.75 -6.91 -4.55
N SER A 89 12.85 -5.82 -5.34
CA SER A 89 13.57 -4.64 -4.89
C SER A 89 12.92 -4.04 -3.64
N PHE A 90 13.70 -3.26 -2.88
CA PHE A 90 13.21 -2.61 -1.65
C PHE A 90 11.93 -1.78 -1.89
N THR A 91 11.91 -0.98 -2.96
CA THR A 91 10.76 -0.15 -3.32
C THR A 91 9.55 -0.99 -3.73
N GLU A 92 9.73 -2.03 -4.54
CA GLU A 92 8.65 -2.94 -4.94
C GLU A 92 8.05 -3.66 -3.73
N MET A 93 8.92 -4.23 -2.88
CA MET A 93 8.52 -4.89 -1.64
C MET A 93 7.73 -3.94 -0.74
N LEU A 94 8.26 -2.74 -0.45
CA LEU A 94 7.56 -1.78 0.39
C LEU A 94 6.20 -1.39 -0.18
N SER A 95 6.13 -1.13 -1.48
CA SER A 95 4.87 -0.78 -2.15
C SER A 95 3.84 -1.88 -2.02
N GLU A 96 4.26 -3.14 -2.17
CA GLU A 96 3.39 -4.29 -1.99
C GLU A 96 2.93 -4.43 -0.54
N MET A 97 3.83 -4.27 0.43
CA MET A 97 3.49 -4.31 1.86
C MET A 97 2.47 -3.23 2.24
N ILE A 98 2.64 -2.01 1.73
CA ILE A 98 1.75 -0.86 2.02
C ILE A 98 0.34 -1.14 1.49
N VAL A 99 0.21 -1.49 0.21
CA VAL A 99 -1.12 -1.73 -0.38
C VAL A 99 -1.81 -2.93 0.26
N LYS A 100 -1.07 -4.02 0.52
CA LYS A 100 -1.60 -5.20 1.24
C LYS A 100 -2.06 -4.84 2.65
N ARG A 101 -1.33 -3.99 3.37
CA ARG A 101 -1.67 -3.58 4.74
C ARG A 101 -2.99 -2.83 4.78
N GLU A 102 -3.19 -1.87 3.87
CA GLU A 102 -4.45 -1.11 3.80
C GLU A 102 -5.61 -1.98 3.35
N LEU A 103 -5.42 -2.83 2.35
CA LEU A 103 -6.44 -3.77 1.93
C LEU A 103 -6.86 -4.70 3.08
N TYR A 104 -5.90 -5.23 3.84
CA TYR A 104 -6.19 -6.10 4.97
C TYR A 104 -7.02 -5.40 6.05
N LYS A 105 -6.74 -4.12 6.35
CA LYS A 105 -7.55 -3.32 7.28
C LYS A 105 -8.98 -3.18 6.79
N VAL A 106 -9.18 -2.92 5.49
CA VAL A 106 -10.53 -2.81 4.89
C VAL A 106 -11.28 -4.14 5.00
N ILE A 107 -10.63 -5.26 4.64
CA ILE A 107 -11.24 -6.60 4.71
C ILE A 107 -11.67 -6.94 6.14
N ILE A 108 -10.84 -6.67 7.15
CA ILE A 108 -11.20 -6.90 8.55
C ILE A 108 -12.43 -6.07 8.95
N ARG A 109 -12.45 -4.77 8.61
CA ARG A 109 -13.58 -3.90 8.96
C ARG A 109 -14.90 -4.43 8.40
N LYS A 110 -14.90 -4.89 7.13
CA LYS A 110 -16.11 -5.47 6.51
C LYS A 110 -16.51 -6.82 7.10
N LYS A 111 -15.57 -7.64 7.60
CA LYS A 111 -15.88 -8.92 8.24
C LYS A 111 -16.44 -8.78 9.66
N ILE A 112 -16.16 -7.67 10.33
CA ILE A 112 -16.60 -7.39 11.71
C ILE A 112 -17.87 -6.52 11.73
N SER A 113 -18.25 -5.90 10.60
CA SER A 113 -19.50 -5.15 10.43
C SER A 113 -20.67 -6.06 10.11
#